data_AF-A0A536SFL8-F1
#
_entry.id   AF-A0A536SFL8-F1
#
_cell.length_a   1.000
_cell.length_b   1.000
_cell.length_c   1.000
_cell.angle_alpha   90.00
_cell.angle_beta   90.00
_cell.angle_gamma   90.00
#
_symmetry.space_group_name_H-M   'P 1'
#
loop_
_entity.id
_entity.type
_entity.pdbx_description
1 polymer ?
#
loop_
_entity_poly.entity_id
_entity_poly.type
_entity_poly.pdbx_seq_one_letter_code
_entity_poly.pdbx_strand_id
1 'polypeptide(L)' 'MADDIAKHRAEIDALDERIVALLNERASRAAAIGKLKANGGAYRPEREAQVLRRVALANRGPLANDALARLFTEIMSAC' A
#
# COMPACT_ATOMS: atom_id res chain seq x y z
N MET A 1 -4.75 -23.90 22.03
CA MET A 1 -4.44 -22.58 22.65
C MET A 1 -3.09 -22.04 22.20
N ALA A 2 -1.95 -22.69 22.48
CA ALA A 2 -0.65 -22.26 21.93
C ALA A 2 -0.55 -22.51 20.41
N ASP A 3 -1.10 -23.65 19.95
CA ASP A 3 -1.11 -24.01 18.53
C ASP A 3 -1.97 -23.08 17.66
N ASP A 4 -3.06 -22.54 18.20
CA ASP A 4 -3.93 -21.60 17.47
C ASP A 4 -3.22 -20.25 17.25
N ILE A 5 -2.45 -19.79 18.25
CA ILE A 5 -1.62 -18.59 18.13
C ILE A 5 -0.51 -18.81 17.10
N ALA A 6 0.16 -19.96 17.15
CA ALA A 6 1.21 -20.30 16.20
C ALA A 6 0.69 -20.36 14.76
N LYS A 7 -0.50 -20.93 14.56
CA LYS A 7 -1.16 -20.97 13.25
C LYS A 7 -1.49 -19.57 12.73
N HIS A 8 -2.09 -18.70 13.54
CA HIS A 8 -2.38 -17.33 13.13
C HIS A 8 -1.11 -16.53 12.81
N ARG A 9 -0.02 -16.75 13.54
CA ARG A 9 1.27 -16.12 13.22
C ARG A 9 1.79 -16.56 11.86
N ALA A 10 1.78 -17.86 11.57
CA ALA A 10 2.21 -18.35 10.26
C ALA A 10 1.33 -17.80 9.12
N GLU A 11 0.02 -17.63 9.34
CA GLU A 11 -0.87 -16.99 8.38
C GLU A 11 -0.55 -15.50 8.19
N ILE A 12 -0.21 -14.78 9.26
CA ILE A 12 0.25 -13.38 9.20
C ILE A 12 1.56 -13.27 8.42
N ASP A 13 2.55 -14.11 8.72
CA ASP A 13 3.85 -14.09 8.05
C ASP A 13 3.69 -14.31 6.53
N ALA A 14 2.84 -15.26 6.13
CA ALA A 14 2.52 -15.51 4.73
C ALA A 14 1.76 -14.34 4.06
N LEU A 15 0.94 -13.59 4.81
CA LEU A 15 0.30 -12.38 4.31
C LEU A 15 1.32 -11.24 4.15
N ASP A 16 2.24 -11.08 5.09
CA ASP A 16 3.27 -10.05 5.07
C ASP A 16 4.20 -10.22 3.85
N GLU A 17 4.60 -11.44 3.52
CA GLU A 17 5.36 -11.74 2.30
C GLU A 17 4.62 -11.29 1.03
N ARG A 18 3.30 -11.54 0.97
CA ARG A 18 2.47 -11.11 -0.17
C ARG A 18 2.31 -9.60 -0.22
N ILE A 19 2.17 -8.94 0.94
CA ILE A 19 2.12 -7.49 1.03
C ILE A 19 3.41 -6.89 0.47
N VAL A 20 4.57 -7.39 0.90
CA VAL A 20 5.88 -6.92 0.40
C VAL A 20 5.99 -7.10 -1.12
N ALA A 21 5.58 -8.24 -1.65
CA ALA A 21 5.58 -8.48 -3.10
C ALA A 21 4.70 -7.47 -3.87
N LEU A 22 3.48 -7.22 -3.37
CA LEU A 22 2.56 -6.24 -3.98
C LEU A 22 3.08 -4.80 -3.89
N LEU A 23 3.72 -4.44 -2.77
CA LEU A 23 4.34 -3.13 -2.58
C LEU A 23 5.50 -2.92 -3.57
N ASN A 24 6.35 -3.92 -3.75
CA ASN A 24 7.45 -3.87 -4.72
C ASN A 24 6.95 -3.76 -6.15
N GLU A 25 5.87 -4.47 -6.50
CA GLU A 25 5.24 -4.31 -7.82
C GLU A 25 4.72 -2.88 -8.00
N ARG A 26 3.98 -2.36 -7.01
CA ARG A 26 3.47 -0.98 -7.03
C ARG A 26 4.58 0.04 -7.20
N ALA A 27 5.67 -0.07 -6.45
CA ALA A 27 6.84 0.80 -6.54
C ALA A 27 7.49 0.73 -7.94
N SER A 28 7.63 -0.47 -8.50
CA SER A 28 8.18 -0.65 -9.86
C SER A 28 7.33 0.04 -10.92
N ARG A 29 5.99 0.01 -10.79
CA ARG A 29 5.08 0.76 -11.68
C ARG A 29 5.21 2.27 -11.49
N ALA A 30 5.32 2.75 -10.26
CA ALA A 30 5.54 4.17 -9.96
C ALA A 30 6.86 4.67 -10.58
N ALA A 31 7.95 3.92 -10.41
CA ALA A 31 9.25 4.22 -11.00
C ALA A 31 9.20 4.24 -12.53
N ALA A 32 8.48 3.30 -13.16
CA ALA A 32 8.29 3.30 -14.61
C ALA A 32 7.55 4.56 -15.10
N ILE A 33 6.52 5.01 -14.38
CA ILE A 33 5.82 6.27 -14.67
C ILE A 33 6.78 7.46 -14.51
N GLY A 34 7.62 7.46 -13.47
CA GLY A 34 8.65 8.48 -13.25
C GLY A 34 9.63 8.58 -14.42
N LYS A 35 10.14 7.45 -14.92
CA LYS A 35 11.04 7.40 -16.09
C LYS A 35 10.42 7.96 -17.37
N LEU A 36 9.12 7.75 -17.57
CA LEU A 36 8.39 8.30 -18.72
C LEU A 36 8.17 9.82 -18.62
N LYS A 37 8.15 10.38 -17.39
CA LYS A 37 7.96 11.81 -17.13
C LYS A 37 9.31 12.48 -16.87
N ALA A 38 10.16 12.50 -17.91
CA ALA A 38 11.56 12.91 -17.83
C ALA A 38 11.87 14.34 -17.33
N ASN A 39 10.90 15.20 -16.96
CA ASN A 39 11.17 16.62 -16.64
C ASN A 39 10.13 17.36 -15.78
N GLY A 40 9.37 16.73 -14.87
CA GLY A 40 8.44 17.56 -14.09
C GLY A 40 7.67 16.89 -12.96
N GLY A 41 8.17 17.10 -11.74
CA GLY A 41 7.42 17.07 -10.48
C GLY A 41 6.76 15.73 -10.17
N ALA A 42 7.47 14.90 -9.43
CA ALA A 42 7.00 13.61 -8.91
C ALA A 42 5.76 13.74 -7.99
N TYR A 43 5.53 14.93 -7.42
CA TYR A 43 4.44 15.20 -6.51
C TYR A 43 3.18 15.71 -7.24
N ARG A 44 2.09 14.94 -7.17
CA ARG A 44 0.79 15.28 -7.77
C ARG A 44 -0.30 15.10 -6.71
N PRO A 45 -0.63 16.14 -5.93
CA PRO A 45 -1.55 16.02 -4.78
C PRO A 45 -2.95 15.55 -5.20
N GLU A 46 -3.42 15.91 -6.39
CA GLU A 46 -4.68 15.42 -6.95
C GLU A 46 -4.69 13.90 -7.13
N ARG A 47 -3.54 13.33 -7.54
CA ARG A 47 -3.41 11.89 -7.73
C ARG A 47 -3.40 11.16 -6.40
N GLU A 48 -2.76 11.72 -5.38
CA GLU A 48 -2.76 11.16 -4.02
C GLU A 48 -4.17 11.13 -3.43
N ALA A 49 -4.90 12.25 -3.51
CA ALA A 49 -6.29 12.33 -3.05
C ALA A 49 -7.18 11.28 -3.75
N GLN A 50 -6.97 11.06 -5.05
CA GLN A 50 -7.69 10.04 -5.79
C GLN A 50 -7.35 8.61 -5.32
N VAL A 51 -6.08 8.33 -5.02
CA VAL A 51 -5.66 7.02 -4.48
C VAL A 51 -6.30 6.81 -3.11
N LEU A 52 -6.20 7.77 -2.19
CA LEU A 52 -6.78 7.68 -0.85
C LEU A 52 -8.30 7.46 -0.88
N ARG A 53 -9.02 8.18 -1.75
CA ARG A 53 -10.46 7.97 -1.95
C ARG A 53 -10.77 6.54 -2.41
N ARG A 54 -9.98 6.00 -3.34
CA ARG A 54 -10.17 4.63 -3.83
C ARG A 54 -9.88 3.59 -2.76
N VAL A 55 -8.85 3.81 -1.93
CA VAL A 55 -8.52 2.95 -0.79
C VAL A 55 -9.65 2.92 0.22
N ALA A 56 -10.17 4.09 0.61
CA ALA A 56 -11.29 4.19 1.54
C ALA A 56 -12.55 3.49 1.01
N LEU A 57 -12.86 3.61 -0.29
CA LEU A 57 -14.00 2.92 -0.91
C LEU A 57 -13.79 1.39 -1.02
N ALA A 58 -12.55 0.92 -1.11
CA ALA A 58 -12.22 -0.50 -1.18
C ALA A 58 -12.12 -1.16 0.19
N ASN A 59 -12.04 -0.40 1.27
CA ASN A 59 -11.91 -0.93 2.62
C ASN A 59 -13.20 -1.66 3.05
N ARG A 60 -13.10 -2.98 3.22
CA ARG A 60 -14.14 -3.86 3.80
C ARG A 60 -13.63 -4.60 5.04
N GLY A 61 -12.45 -4.21 5.51
CA GLY A 61 -11.77 -4.85 6.62
C GLY A 61 -12.00 -4.13 7.94
N PRO A 62 -11.41 -4.66 9.03
CA PRO A 62 -11.59 -4.11 10.38
C PRO A 62 -10.80 -2.82 10.63
N LEU A 63 -9.94 -2.40 9.71
CA LEU A 63 -9.14 -1.18 9.85
C LEU A 63 -9.98 0.07 9.60
N ALA A 64 -9.74 1.12 10.39
CA ALA A 64 -10.34 2.43 10.15
C ALA A 64 -9.79 3.04 8.83
N ASN A 65 -10.64 3.77 8.11
CA ASN A 65 -10.26 4.43 6.86
C ASN A 65 -9.08 5.39 7.03
N ASP A 66 -9.02 6.11 8.16
CA ASP A 66 -7.91 7.04 8.45
C ASP A 66 -6.58 6.32 8.65
N ALA A 67 -6.60 5.11 9.24
CA ALA A 67 -5.40 4.30 9.39
C ALA A 67 -4.89 3.83 8.03
N LEU A 68 -5.78 3.33 7.17
CA LEU A 68 -5.44 2.97 5.79
C LEU A 68 -4.93 4.18 5.00
N ALA A 69 -5.55 5.35 5.17
CA ALA A 69 -5.12 6.56 4.48
C ALA A 69 -3.67 6.91 4.84
N ARG A 70 -3.31 6.86 6.13
CA ARG A 70 -1.93 7.09 6.58
C ARG A 70 -0.95 6.08 5.98
N LEU A 71 -1.28 4.79 6.03
CA LEU A 71 -0.43 3.74 5.45
C LEU A 71 -0.20 3.96 3.95
N PHE A 72 -1.26 4.28 3.20
CA PHE A 72 -1.14 4.51 1.76
C PHE A 72 -0.39 5.79 1.42
N THR A 73 -0.44 6.82 2.26
CA THR A 73 0.42 8.00 2.13
C THR A 73 1.89 7.61 2.26
N GLU A 74 2.27 6.86 3.30
CA GLU A 74 3.66 6.39 3.46
C GLU A 74 4.12 5.52 2.29
N ILE A 75 3.25 4.62 1.80
CA ILE A 75 3.53 3.81 0.61
C ILE A 75 3.74 4.69 -0.63
N MET A 76 2.97 5.77 -0.79
CA MET A 76 3.18 6.72 -1.88
C MET A 76 4.51 7.46 -1.75
N SER A 77 4.86 7.91 -0.54
CA SER A 77 6.11 8.62 -0.27
C SER A 77 7.35 7.75 -0.44
N ALA A 78 7.25 6.44 -0.23
CA ALA A 78 8.35 5.49 -0.37
C ALA A 78 8.57 4.98 -1.82
N CYS A 79 7.64 5.24 -2.75
CA CYS A 79 7.70 4.81 -4.15
C CYS A 79 8.29 5.89 -5.06
#